data_AF-A0A4R7V2S8-F1
#
_entry.id   AF-A0A4R7V2S8-F1
#
_cell.length_a   1.000
_cell.length_b   1.000
_cell.length_c   1.000
_cell.angle_alpha   90.00
_cell.angle_beta   90.00
_cell.angle_gamma   90.00
#
_symmetry.space_group_name_H-M   'P 1'
#
loop_
_entity.id
_entity.type
_entity.pdbx_description
1 polymer ?
#
loop_
_entity_poly.entity_id
_entity_poly.type
_entity_poly.pdbx_seq_one_letter_code
_entity_poly.pdbx_strand_id
1 'polypeptide(L)'
;MPEFIGGLPVHPLLVHFTVVLIVIAVVGSVLTAVWPAVRRRYGWLAVGASAIGTLLVPFTTTSGANLAARYPNNPAIEKHEALGDLMIWWAAGLTVAVGALMVVHTMAARRVTTKVAVGSGGAEDVRETEPAKAPVLVVIVLAVITVGVAVGAGIHVYRVGDAGARAVWEGVENLPVQNGG
;
A
#
# COMPACT_ATOMS: atom_id res chain seq x y z
N MET A 1 -18.00 -1.75 -17.25
CA MET A 1 -18.15 -0.70 -16.20
C MET A 1 -18.52 0.60 -16.89
N PRO A 2 -19.45 1.41 -16.34
CA PRO A 2 -19.82 2.68 -16.96
C PRO A 2 -18.59 3.60 -17.02
N GLU A 3 -18.41 4.31 -18.13
CA GLU A 3 -17.28 5.25 -18.31
C GLU A 3 -17.53 6.59 -17.61
N PHE A 4 -18.80 6.93 -17.35
CA PHE A 4 -19.25 8.19 -16.74
C PHE A 4 -20.29 7.94 -15.66
N ILE A 5 -20.24 8.74 -14.60
CA ILE A 5 -21.29 8.83 -13.57
C ILE A 5 -21.62 10.32 -13.39
N GLY A 6 -22.89 10.69 -13.61
CA GLY A 6 -23.30 12.09 -13.52
C GLY A 6 -22.60 13.03 -14.51
N GLY A 7 -22.16 12.51 -15.67
CA GLY A 7 -21.44 13.28 -16.70
C GLY A 7 -19.94 13.44 -16.45
N LEU A 8 -19.41 12.97 -15.31
CA LEU A 8 -17.98 13.00 -15.00
C LEU A 8 -17.30 11.66 -15.33
N PRO A 9 -16.05 11.69 -15.86
CA PRO A 9 -15.28 10.46 -16.06
C PRO A 9 -15.13 9.70 -14.74
N VAL A 10 -15.32 8.38 -14.78
CA VAL A 10 -15.20 7.54 -13.58
C VAL A 10 -13.75 7.43 -13.09
N HIS A 11 -12.78 7.58 -14.00
CA HIS A 11 -11.38 7.37 -13.70
C HIS A 11 -10.83 8.28 -12.58
N PRO A 12 -10.98 9.63 -12.63
CA PRO A 12 -10.56 10.49 -11.54
C PRO A 12 -11.19 10.11 -10.19
N LEU A 13 -12.46 9.74 -10.15
CA LEU A 13 -13.12 9.34 -8.90
C LEU A 13 -12.46 8.08 -8.33
N LEU A 14 -12.31 7.03 -9.13
CA LEU A 14 -11.64 5.79 -8.71
C LEU A 14 -10.18 6.03 -8.31
N VAL A 15 -9.44 6.84 -9.07
CA VAL A 15 -8.06 7.21 -8.74
C VAL A 15 -7.96 7.85 -7.36
N HIS A 16 -8.86 8.77 -7.00
CA HIS A 16 -8.83 9.40 -5.67
C HIS A 16 -9.03 8.39 -4.54
N PHE A 17 -9.98 7.46 -4.68
CA PHE A 17 -10.17 6.41 -3.68
C PHE A 17 -8.93 5.50 -3.57
N THR A 18 -8.41 5.06 -4.72
CA THR A 18 -7.26 4.14 -4.80
C THR A 18 -5.99 4.79 -4.25
N VAL A 19 -5.67 6.02 -4.66
CA VAL A 19 -4.44 6.71 -4.23
C VAL A 19 -4.46 7.02 -2.73
N VAL A 20 -5.59 7.47 -2.18
CA VAL A 20 -5.72 7.75 -0.74
C VAL A 20 -5.53 6.46 0.06
N LEU A 21 -6.16 5.36 -0.35
CA LEU A 21 -6.00 4.07 0.33
C LEU A 21 -4.56 3.56 0.26
N ILE A 22 -3.89 3.67 -0.88
CA ILE A 22 -2.49 3.23 -1.02
C ILE A 22 -1.56 4.10 -0.16
N VAL A 23 -1.76 5.43 -0.12
CA VAL A 23 -0.95 6.32 0.74
C VAL A 23 -1.17 5.98 2.22
N ILE A 24 -2.42 5.77 2.65
CA ILE A 24 -2.73 5.30 4.01
C ILE A 24 -2.06 3.96 4.28
N ALA A 25 -2.09 3.03 3.32
CA ALA A 25 -1.46 1.72 3.43
C ALA A 25 0.07 1.83 3.55
N VAL A 26 0.71 2.72 2.78
CA VAL A 26 2.16 2.98 2.84
C VAL A 26 2.53 3.51 4.23
N VAL A 27 1.87 4.57 4.70
CA VAL A 27 2.14 5.17 6.01
C VAL A 27 1.83 4.17 7.14
N GLY A 28 0.69 3.49 7.07
CA GLY A 28 0.29 2.46 8.03
C GLY A 28 1.27 1.30 8.07
N SER A 29 1.78 0.85 6.92
CA SER A 29 2.77 -0.23 6.84
C SER A 29 4.10 0.18 7.44
N VAL A 30 4.58 1.40 7.19
CA VAL A 30 5.80 1.93 7.82
C VAL A 30 5.62 2.02 9.34
N LEU A 31 4.53 2.64 9.81
CA LEU A 31 4.26 2.78 11.25
C LEU A 31 4.14 1.43 11.94
N THR A 32 3.47 0.46 11.33
CA THR A 32 3.36 -0.89 11.90
C THR A 32 4.69 -1.64 11.85
N ALA A 33 5.54 -1.41 10.85
CA ALA A 33 6.87 -2.00 10.78
C ALA A 33 7.81 -1.46 11.85
N VAL A 34 7.80 -0.15 12.14
CA VAL A 34 8.78 0.47 13.05
C VAL A 34 8.27 0.65 14.49
N TRP A 35 6.95 0.68 14.71
CA TRP A 35 6.37 0.97 16.02
C TRP A 35 5.54 -0.22 16.57
N PRO A 36 6.08 -0.99 17.53
CA PRO A 36 5.42 -2.18 18.07
C PRO A 36 4.03 -1.93 18.69
N ALA A 37 3.81 -0.79 19.34
CA ALA A 37 2.51 -0.45 19.93
C ALA A 37 1.44 -0.21 18.85
N VAL A 38 1.79 0.51 17.77
CA VAL A 38 0.91 0.70 16.61
C VAL A 38 0.64 -0.63 15.92
N ARG A 39 1.67 -1.45 15.71
CA ARG A 39 1.54 -2.79 15.10
C ARG A 39 0.49 -3.64 15.79
N ARG A 40 0.53 -3.71 17.12
CA ARG A 40 -0.40 -4.51 17.92
C ARG A 40 -1.85 -4.06 17.80
N ARG A 41 -2.10 -2.75 17.66
CA ARG A 41 -3.45 -2.18 17.67
C ARG A 41 -4.05 -1.96 16.27
N TYR A 42 -3.23 -1.53 15.32
CA TYR A 42 -3.66 -1.05 14.01
C TYR A 42 -3.08 -1.85 12.85
N GLY A 43 -2.24 -2.86 13.11
CA GLY A 43 -1.58 -3.64 12.06
C GLY A 43 -2.53 -4.28 11.05
N TRP A 44 -3.66 -4.84 11.52
CA TRP A 44 -4.66 -5.41 10.60
C TRP A 44 -5.43 -4.36 9.81
N LEU A 45 -5.55 -3.12 10.30
CA LEU A 45 -6.11 -2.03 9.50
C LEU A 45 -5.18 -1.65 8.35
N ALA A 46 -3.85 -1.64 8.57
CA ALA A 46 -2.88 -1.41 7.51
C ALA A 46 -2.94 -2.50 6.42
N VAL A 47 -3.07 -3.78 6.83
CA VAL A 47 -3.29 -4.91 5.91
C VAL A 47 -4.59 -4.75 5.13
N GLY A 48 -5.68 -4.38 5.82
CA GLY A 48 -6.98 -4.16 5.18
C GLY A 48 -6.92 -3.02 4.15
N ALA A 49 -6.34 -1.88 4.52
CA ALA A 49 -6.16 -0.74 3.63
C ALA A 49 -5.31 -1.11 2.40
N SER A 50 -4.19 -1.82 2.59
CA SER A 50 -3.33 -2.25 1.48
C SER A 50 -4.05 -3.24 0.56
N ALA A 51 -4.78 -4.19 1.12
CA ALA A 51 -5.52 -5.19 0.36
C ALA A 51 -6.65 -4.56 -0.46
N ILE A 52 -7.46 -3.69 0.15
CA ILE A 52 -8.53 -2.98 -0.56
C ILE A 52 -7.94 -2.07 -1.64
N GLY A 53 -6.87 -1.33 -1.34
CA GLY A 53 -6.15 -0.52 -2.32
C GLY A 53 -5.67 -1.36 -3.51
N THR A 54 -5.06 -2.52 -3.24
CA THR A 54 -4.60 -3.48 -4.27
C THR A 54 -5.75 -3.96 -5.15
N LEU A 55 -6.89 -4.31 -4.54
CA LEU A 55 -8.07 -4.75 -5.28
C LEU A 55 -8.67 -3.66 -6.16
N LEU A 56 -8.54 -2.38 -5.77
CA LEU A 56 -9.05 -1.25 -6.54
C LEU A 56 -8.15 -0.83 -7.72
N VAL A 57 -6.85 -1.17 -7.69
CA VAL A 57 -5.92 -0.87 -8.79
C VAL A 57 -6.46 -1.34 -10.15
N PRO A 58 -6.83 -2.61 -10.38
CA PRO A 58 -7.29 -3.05 -11.71
C PRO A 58 -8.54 -2.30 -12.20
N PHE A 59 -9.46 -1.95 -11.30
CA PHE A 59 -10.63 -1.13 -11.66
C PHE A 59 -10.22 0.29 -12.08
N THR A 60 -9.25 0.87 -11.36
CA THR A 60 -8.72 2.20 -11.65
C THR A 60 -7.98 2.24 -12.98
N THR A 61 -7.12 1.24 -13.23
CA THR A 61 -6.36 1.08 -14.48
C THR A 61 -7.30 0.86 -15.66
N THR A 62 -8.28 -0.05 -15.54
CA THR A 62 -9.26 -0.30 -16.61
C THR A 62 -10.08 0.96 -16.91
N SER A 63 -10.51 1.70 -15.88
CA SER A 63 -11.20 2.96 -16.08
C SER A 63 -10.33 4.01 -16.78
N GLY A 64 -9.02 4.00 -16.52
CA GLY A 64 -8.05 4.91 -17.14
C GLY A 64 -7.83 4.59 -18.61
N ALA A 65 -7.63 3.31 -18.93
CA ALA A 65 -7.46 2.84 -20.31
C ALA A 65 -8.67 3.20 -21.19
N ASN A 66 -9.90 3.05 -20.68
CA ASN A 66 -11.11 3.46 -21.40
C ASN A 66 -11.15 4.97 -21.70
N LEU A 67 -10.63 5.79 -20.78
CA LEU A 67 -10.53 7.24 -20.99
C LEU A 67 -9.39 7.60 -21.95
N ALA A 68 -8.24 6.92 -21.84
CA ALA A 68 -7.06 7.10 -22.68
C ALA A 68 -7.35 6.78 -24.15
N ALA A 69 -8.23 5.82 -24.43
CA ALA A 69 -8.67 5.48 -25.79
C ALA A 69 -9.27 6.66 -26.58
N ARG A 70 -9.71 7.73 -25.90
CA ARG A 70 -10.24 8.95 -26.54
C ARG A 70 -9.14 9.93 -26.99
N TYR A 71 -7.90 9.72 -26.53
CA TYR A 71 -6.75 10.58 -26.79
C TYR A 71 -5.59 9.76 -27.38
N PRO A 72 -5.77 9.17 -28.57
CA PRO A 72 -4.73 8.36 -29.19
C PRO A 72 -3.46 9.18 -29.49
N ASN A 73 -2.29 8.58 -29.31
CA ASN A 73 -0.97 9.17 -29.56
C ASN A 73 -0.63 10.39 -28.67
N ASN A 74 -1.00 10.34 -27.39
CA ASN A 74 -0.60 11.35 -26.41
C ASN A 74 0.52 10.80 -25.49
N PRO A 75 1.79 11.24 -25.67
CA PRO A 75 2.92 10.71 -24.91
C PRO A 75 2.81 10.90 -23.39
N ALA A 76 2.14 11.96 -22.93
CA ALA A 76 1.98 12.22 -21.50
C ALA A 76 0.99 11.21 -20.86
N ILE A 77 -0.10 10.89 -21.57
CA ILE A 77 -1.08 9.88 -21.15
C ILE A 77 -0.44 8.48 -21.19
N GLU A 78 0.26 8.14 -22.27
CA GLU A 78 0.96 6.85 -22.41
C GLU A 78 1.98 6.63 -21.28
N LYS A 79 2.71 7.67 -20.89
CA LYS A 79 3.63 7.61 -19.75
C LYS A 79 2.92 7.39 -18.42
N HIS A 80 1.79 8.06 -18.19
CA HIS A 80 0.99 7.86 -16.98
C HIS A 80 0.42 6.43 -16.91
N GLU A 81 -0.11 5.95 -18.03
CA GLU A 81 -0.66 4.58 -18.17
C GLU A 81 0.42 3.52 -17.90
N ALA A 82 1.58 3.62 -18.56
CA ALA A 82 2.68 2.68 -18.36
C ALA A 82 3.19 2.62 -16.91
N LEU A 83 3.20 3.76 -16.20
CA LEU A 83 3.50 3.77 -14.77
C LEU A 83 2.34 3.19 -13.95
N GLY A 84 1.10 3.51 -14.31
CA GLY A 84 -0.11 3.01 -13.65
C GLY A 84 -0.24 1.50 -13.69
N ASP A 85 0.13 0.86 -14.81
CA ASP A 85 0.12 -0.59 -14.98
C ASP A 85 1.03 -1.33 -14.00
N LEU A 86 2.13 -0.70 -13.59
CA LEU A 86 3.05 -1.26 -12.61
C LEU A 86 2.53 -1.13 -11.17
N MET A 87 1.50 -0.31 -10.93
CA MET A 87 0.99 -0.05 -9.58
C MET A 87 0.45 -1.31 -8.89
N ILE A 88 -0.10 -2.26 -9.66
CA ILE A 88 -0.63 -3.51 -9.11
C ILE A 88 0.44 -4.32 -8.39
N TRP A 89 1.65 -4.38 -8.96
CA TRP A 89 2.76 -5.14 -8.39
C TRP A 89 3.29 -4.51 -7.11
N TRP A 90 3.37 -3.18 -7.06
CA TRP A 90 3.73 -2.44 -5.85
C TRP A 90 2.68 -2.58 -4.75
N ALA A 91 1.39 -2.46 -5.07
CA ALA A 91 0.31 -2.59 -4.11
C ALA A 91 0.20 -4.03 -3.57
N ALA A 92 0.30 -5.03 -4.45
CA ALA A 92 0.31 -6.44 -4.07
C ALA A 92 1.54 -6.78 -3.22
N GLY A 93 2.72 -6.32 -3.61
CA GLY A 93 3.95 -6.49 -2.85
C GLY A 93 3.84 -5.90 -1.45
N LEU A 94 3.28 -4.70 -1.32
CA LEU A 94 3.04 -4.06 -0.02
C LEU A 94 2.08 -4.89 0.84
N THR A 95 0.96 -5.35 0.26
CA THR A 95 -0.04 -6.19 0.94
C THR A 95 0.56 -7.49 1.45
N VAL A 96 1.36 -8.17 0.62
CA VAL A 96 2.05 -9.40 1.02
C VAL A 96 3.05 -9.11 2.13
N ALA A 97 3.86 -8.05 2.01
CA ALA A 97 4.87 -7.73 3.01
C ALA A 97 4.26 -7.40 4.39
N VAL A 98 3.28 -6.49 4.45
CA VAL A 98 2.63 -6.12 5.71
C VAL A 98 1.75 -7.26 6.26
N GLY A 99 1.11 -8.04 5.38
CA GLY A 99 0.36 -9.23 5.75
C GLY A 99 1.23 -10.30 6.39
N ALA A 100 2.38 -10.61 5.78
CA ALA A 100 3.35 -11.56 6.32
C ALA A 100 3.89 -11.10 7.68
N LEU A 101 4.25 -9.82 7.82
CA LEU A 101 4.66 -9.24 9.09
C LEU A 101 3.61 -9.44 10.19
N MET A 102 2.34 -9.19 9.87
CA MET A 102 1.23 -9.31 10.83
C MET A 102 0.89 -10.76 11.18
N VAL A 103 0.91 -11.68 10.21
CA VAL A 103 0.71 -13.11 10.46
C VAL A 103 1.81 -13.64 11.38
N VAL A 104 3.09 -13.36 11.09
CA VAL A 104 4.20 -13.81 11.94
C VAL A 104 4.14 -13.19 13.33
N HIS A 105 3.84 -11.90 13.43
CA HIS A 105 3.68 -11.20 14.71
C HIS A 105 2.59 -11.83 15.58
N THR A 106 1.41 -12.10 15.01
CA THR A 106 0.29 -12.69 15.75
C THR A 106 0.53 -14.15 16.13
N MET A 107 1.18 -14.94 15.27
CA MET A 107 1.59 -16.31 15.60
C MET A 107 2.60 -16.35 16.74
N ALA A 108 3.59 -15.45 16.74
CA ALA A 108 4.59 -15.36 17.81
C ALA A 108 3.95 -14.99 19.15
N ALA A 109 3.03 -14.02 19.18
CA ALA A 109 2.32 -13.61 20.39
C ALA A 109 1.48 -14.76 20.98
N ARG A 110 0.77 -15.53 20.14
CA ARG A 110 -0.04 -16.69 20.56
C ARG A 110 0.80 -17.80 21.18
N ARG A 111 2.01 -18.06 20.65
CA ARG A 111 2.92 -19.09 21.18
C ARG A 111 3.39 -18.77 22.60
N VAL A 112 3.61 -17.50 22.93
CA VAL A 112 4.00 -17.06 24.28
C VAL A 112 2.85 -17.28 25.26
N THR A 113 1.62 -16.88 24.90
CA THR A 113 0.44 -17.06 25.77
C THR A 113 0.14 -18.53 26.05
N THR A 114 0.27 -19.42 25.06
CA THR A 114 0.03 -20.87 25.25
C THR A 114 1.10 -21.50 26.15
N LYS A 115 2.37 -21.13 26.01
CA LYS A 115 3.45 -21.64 26.89
C LYS A 115 3.24 -21.26 28.36
N VAL A 116 2.80 -20.02 28.62
CA VAL A 116 2.51 -19.56 29.99
C VAL A 116 1.35 -20.34 30.61
N ALA A 117 0.28 -20.60 29.85
CA ALA A 117 -0.88 -21.36 30.34
C ALA A 117 -0.57 -22.83 30.64
N VAL A 118 0.33 -23.46 29.86
CA VAL A 118 0.77 -24.85 30.09
C VAL A 118 1.77 -24.95 31.24
N GLY A 119 2.64 -23.94 31.42
CA GLY A 119 3.64 -23.91 32.50
C GLY A 119 3.07 -23.68 33.91
N SER A 120 1.83 -23.18 34.03
CA SER A 120 1.12 -23.03 35.31
C SER A 120 0.56 -24.33 35.90
N GLY A 121 0.75 -25.47 35.24
CA GLY A 121 0.16 -26.78 35.61
C GLY A 121 1.16 -27.88 35.98
N GLY A 122 2.17 -27.60 36.83
CA GLY A 122 2.90 -28.60 37.62
C GLY A 122 3.98 -29.47 36.93
N ALA A 123 5.13 -29.59 37.64
CA ALA A 123 6.27 -30.53 37.52
C ALA A 123 7.47 -30.18 36.60
N GLU A 124 8.54 -29.76 37.31
CA GLU A 124 10.00 -29.73 37.06
C GLU A 124 10.64 -29.09 35.81
N ASP A 125 11.72 -28.39 36.13
CA ASP A 125 12.62 -27.59 35.32
C ASP A 125 13.82 -28.43 34.85
N VAL A 126 14.02 -28.54 33.54
CA VAL A 126 15.33 -28.44 32.83
C VAL A 126 15.08 -28.68 31.33
N ARG A 127 15.15 -27.58 30.59
CA ARG A 127 15.99 -27.45 29.40
C ARG A 127 16.02 -25.97 29.08
N GLU A 128 17.18 -25.34 29.30
CA GLU A 128 17.57 -24.09 28.67
C GLU A 128 17.51 -24.29 27.14
N THR A 129 16.30 -24.26 26.60
CA THR A 129 16.11 -24.04 25.18
C THR A 129 16.15 -22.54 25.05
N GLU A 130 17.31 -21.96 24.70
CA GLU A 130 17.49 -20.54 24.38
C GLU A 130 16.20 -20.02 23.70
N PRO A 131 15.31 -19.30 24.41
CA PRO A 131 14.11 -18.83 23.79
C PRO A 131 14.48 -17.60 22.98
N ALA A 132 14.03 -17.58 21.73
CA ALA A 132 13.56 -16.35 21.06
C ALA A 132 14.53 -15.48 20.23
N LYS A 133 15.70 -15.95 19.76
CA LYS A 133 16.45 -15.19 18.73
C LYS A 133 15.84 -15.30 17.32
N ALA A 134 15.48 -16.52 16.90
CA ALA A 134 14.93 -16.79 15.56
C ALA A 134 13.62 -16.03 15.23
N PRO A 135 12.58 -16.01 16.09
CA PRO A 135 11.34 -15.28 15.76
C PRO A 135 11.53 -13.76 15.72
N VAL A 136 12.47 -13.22 16.52
CA VAL A 136 12.78 -11.78 16.51
C VAL A 136 13.50 -11.39 15.22
N LEU A 137 14.48 -12.18 14.78
CA LEU A 137 15.19 -11.93 13.52
C LEU A 137 14.22 -11.94 12.32
N VAL A 138 13.34 -12.93 12.23
CA VAL A 138 12.34 -13.00 11.15
C VAL A 138 11.44 -11.76 11.13
N VAL A 139 10.98 -11.31 12.31
CA VAL A 139 10.17 -10.10 12.42
C VAL A 139 10.94 -8.85 12.00
N ILE A 140 12.23 -8.73 12.36
CA ILE A 140 13.09 -7.62 11.94
C ILE A 140 13.26 -7.62 10.42
N VAL A 141 13.60 -8.77 9.83
CA VAL A 141 13.76 -8.92 8.38
C VAL A 141 12.47 -8.55 7.65
N LEU A 142 11.32 -9.06 8.09
CA LEU A 142 10.03 -8.71 7.53
C LEU A 142 9.73 -7.21 7.66
N ALA A 143 10.02 -6.61 8.82
CA ALA A 143 9.83 -5.18 9.01
C ALA A 143 10.70 -4.34 8.05
N VAL A 144 11.97 -4.70 7.85
CA VAL A 144 12.86 -4.04 6.88
C VAL A 144 12.32 -4.18 5.45
N ILE A 145 11.87 -5.39 5.07
CA ILE A 145 11.25 -5.64 3.75
C ILE A 145 9.98 -4.79 3.60
N THR A 146 9.10 -4.77 4.60
CA THR A 146 7.87 -3.97 4.58
C THR A 146 8.18 -2.50 4.39
N VAL A 147 9.17 -1.94 5.10
CA VAL A 147 9.58 -0.55 4.93
C VAL A 147 10.12 -0.29 3.53
N GLY A 148 11.01 -1.14 3.02
CA GLY A 148 11.57 -0.99 1.67
C GLY A 148 10.49 -1.02 0.59
N VAL A 149 9.57 -1.97 0.66
CA VAL A 149 8.43 -2.07 -0.27
C VAL A 149 7.48 -0.89 -0.13
N ALA A 150 7.19 -0.43 1.10
CA ALA A 150 6.32 0.73 1.33
C ALA A 150 6.92 2.02 0.75
N VAL A 151 8.23 2.25 0.93
CA VAL A 151 8.94 3.39 0.33
C VAL A 151 8.91 3.30 -1.19
N GLY A 152 9.21 2.13 -1.76
CA GLY A 152 9.13 1.92 -3.20
C GLY A 152 7.73 2.17 -3.78
N ALA A 153 6.69 1.66 -3.11
CA ALA A 153 5.30 1.92 -3.47
C ALA A 153 4.94 3.41 -3.37
N GLY A 154 5.36 4.10 -2.31
CA GLY A 154 5.14 5.55 -2.16
C GLY A 154 5.81 6.37 -3.27
N ILE A 155 7.05 6.05 -3.62
CA ILE A 155 7.76 6.67 -4.75
C ILE A 155 7.02 6.40 -6.06
N HIS A 156 6.56 5.16 -6.28
CA HIS A 156 5.86 4.80 -7.50
C HIS A 156 4.51 5.52 -7.63
N VAL A 157 3.75 5.62 -6.54
CA VAL A 157 2.51 6.42 -6.48
C VAL A 157 2.79 7.88 -6.86
N TYR A 158 3.85 8.48 -6.31
CA TYR A 158 4.26 9.84 -6.67
C TYR A 158 4.57 9.96 -8.16
N ARG A 159 5.32 9.01 -8.74
CA ARG A 159 5.67 9.02 -10.17
C ARG A 159 4.45 8.92 -11.07
N VAL A 160 3.49 8.06 -10.73
CA VAL A 160 2.21 7.93 -11.44
C VAL A 160 1.42 9.24 -11.35
N GLY A 161 1.37 9.84 -10.16
CA GLY A 161 0.70 11.12 -9.91
C GLY A 161 1.31 12.29 -10.67
N ASP A 162 2.63 12.45 -10.66
CA ASP A 162 3.35 13.49 -11.41
C ASP A 162 3.09 13.35 -12.93
N ALA A 163 3.16 12.13 -13.46
CA ALA A 163 2.84 11.89 -14.87
C ALA A 163 1.38 12.26 -15.20
N GLY A 164 0.43 11.93 -14.32
CA GLY A 164 -0.98 12.28 -14.50
C GLY A 164 -1.23 13.78 -14.40
N ALA A 165 -0.55 14.48 -13.48
CA ALA A 165 -0.65 15.93 -13.35
C ALA A 165 -0.09 16.63 -14.60
N ARG A 166 1.05 16.20 -15.12
CA ARG A 166 1.62 16.73 -16.38
C ARG A 166 0.69 16.52 -17.56
N ALA A 167 0.07 15.35 -17.67
CA ALA A 167 -0.88 15.06 -18.76
C ALA A 167 -2.09 16.02 -18.79
N VAL A 168 -2.44 16.65 -17.66
CA VAL A 168 -3.58 17.58 -17.55
C VAL A 168 -3.14 19.05 -17.57
N TRP A 169 -2.03 19.38 -16.90
CA TRP A 169 -1.69 20.76 -16.54
C TRP A 169 -0.46 21.33 -17.26
N GLU A 170 0.27 20.52 -18.03
CA GLU A 170 1.43 21.00 -18.80
C GLU A 170 0.98 22.11 -19.77
N GLY A 171 1.63 23.28 -19.69
CA GLY A 171 1.28 24.47 -20.47
C GLY A 171 0.34 25.47 -19.80
N VAL A 172 -0.35 25.11 -18.70
CA VAL A 172 -1.18 26.07 -17.93
C VAL A 172 -0.34 27.14 -17.24
N GLU A 173 0.87 26.78 -16.82
CA GLU A 173 1.87 27.68 -16.23
C GLU A 173 2.34 28.81 -17.16
N ASN A 174 2.14 28.65 -18.47
CA ASN A 174 2.52 29.65 -19.48
C ASN A 174 1.36 30.60 -19.83
N LEU A 175 0.17 30.39 -19.27
CA LEU A 175 -0.96 31.28 -19.50
C LEU A 175 -0.82 32.54 -18.64
N PRO A 176 -1.00 33.75 -19.22
CA PRO A 176 -1.02 34.97 -18.42
C PRO A 176 -2.14 34.88 -17.39
N VAL A 177 -1.86 35.30 -16.15
CA VAL A 177 -2.90 35.45 -15.11
C VAL A 177 -3.94 36.42 -15.67
N GLN A 178 -5.13 35.92 -15.98
CA GLN A 178 -6.25 36.78 -16.32
C GLN A 178 -6.68 37.52 -15.05
N ASN A 179 -6.09 38.69 -14.82
CA ASN A 179 -6.59 39.64 -13.85
C ASN A 179 -7.94 40.12 -14.38
N GLY A 180 -9.03 39.48 -13.94
CA GLY A 180 -10.39 39.91 -14.25
C GLY A 180 -10.58 41.36 -13.79
N GLY A 181 -11.03 42.21 -14.72
CA GLY A 181 -11.57 43.54 -14.41
C GLY A 181 -12.96 43.46 -13.82
#